data_AF-A0A7Z9QW84-F1
#
_entry.id   AF-A0A7Z9QW84-F1
#
_cell.length_a   1.000
_cell.length_b   1.000
_cell.length_c   1.000
_cell.angle_alpha   90.00
_cell.angle_beta   90.00
_cell.angle_gamma   90.00
#
_symmetry.space_group_name_H-M   'P 1'
#
loop_
_entity.id
_entity.type
_entity.pdbx_description
1 polymer ?
#
loop_
_entity_poly.entity_id
_entity_poly.type
_entity_poly.pdbx_seq_one_letter_code
_entity_poly.pdbx_strand_id
1 'polypeptide(L)'
;MDFHIAPFWKGNWRSYAVVGGLISPTITAINQNWDGLMWFGSQEGLTKYDGKNFSYLLDGLTGMQVKQIYRDQSDNTIMAISRHIFKVSIKRPG
;
A
#
# COMPACT_ATOMS: atom_id res chain seq x y z
N MET A 1 8.61 11.13 35.23
CA MET A 1 8.94 10.08 34.23
C MET A 1 9.42 10.82 33.00
N ASP A 2 10.73 10.87 32.80
CA ASP A 2 11.34 11.58 31.67
C ASP A 2 11.62 10.58 30.56
N PHE A 3 10.97 10.75 29.42
CA PHE A 3 11.29 9.98 28.21
C PHE A 3 12.25 10.81 27.35
N HIS A 4 13.51 10.37 27.26
CA HIS A 4 14.45 10.87 26.27
C HIS A 4 14.32 10.02 25.00
N ILE A 5 13.72 10.59 23.95
CA ILE A 5 13.73 9.97 22.62
C ILE A 5 15.03 10.40 21.93
N ALA A 6 15.83 9.43 21.47
CA ALA A 6 17.08 9.65 20.72
C ALA A 6 16.86 10.55 19.48
N PRO A 7 17.90 11.27 18.98
CA PRO A 7 17.73 12.29 17.95
C PRO A 7 17.24 11.65 16.64
N PHE A 8 15.97 11.89 16.33
CA PHE A 8 15.30 11.41 15.13
C PHE A 8 15.71 12.26 13.92
N TRP A 9 15.72 11.64 12.74
CA TRP A 9 16.36 12.16 11.54
C TRP A 9 15.79 13.52 11.09
N LYS A 10 16.63 14.40 10.52
CA LYS A 10 16.18 15.65 9.84
C LYS A 10 15.48 15.30 8.51
N GLY A 11 14.24 14.83 8.59
CA GLY A 11 13.40 14.49 7.44
C GLY A 11 12.18 15.40 7.31
N ASN A 12 11.64 15.51 6.10
CA ASN A 12 10.34 16.12 5.87
C ASN A 12 9.25 15.05 6.01
N TRP A 13 8.27 15.32 6.87
CA TRP A 13 7.10 14.46 7.00
C TRP A 13 6.06 14.82 5.94
N ARG A 14 5.46 13.80 5.32
CA ARG A 14 4.32 13.96 4.41
C ARG A 14 3.22 13.00 4.83
N SER A 15 1.99 13.49 4.89
CA SER A 15 0.79 12.69 5.16
C SER A 15 0.00 12.46 3.88
N TYR A 16 -0.47 11.24 3.69
CA TYR A 16 -1.39 10.88 2.61
C TYR A 16 -2.74 10.50 3.23
N ALA A 17 -3.84 10.97 2.63
CA ALA A 17 -5.20 10.81 3.13
C ALA A 17 -6.16 10.40 2.00
N VAL A 18 -7.42 10.12 2.33
CA VAL A 18 -8.45 9.75 1.34
C VAL A 18 -8.61 10.83 0.26
N VAL A 19 -8.68 12.10 0.67
CA VAL A 19 -8.73 13.25 -0.26
C VAL A 19 -7.47 13.32 -1.15
N GLY A 20 -6.35 12.74 -0.70
CA GLY A 20 -5.10 12.62 -1.45
C GLY A 20 -4.99 11.36 -2.31
N GLY A 21 -6.05 10.53 -2.39
CA GLY A 21 -6.10 9.35 -3.25
C GLY A 21 -5.89 8.01 -2.55
N LEU A 22 -6.05 7.91 -1.22
CA LEU A 22 -6.20 6.61 -0.54
C LEU A 22 -7.66 6.14 -0.57
N ILE A 23 -7.90 4.84 -0.72
CA ILE A 23 -9.27 4.31 -0.79
C ILE A 23 -9.98 4.34 0.57
N SER A 24 -9.22 4.28 1.67
CA SER A 24 -9.75 4.26 3.03
C SER A 24 -8.73 4.91 3.98
N PRO A 25 -9.17 5.60 5.05
CA PRO A 25 -8.25 6.23 5.99
C PRO A 25 -7.54 5.21 6.88
N THR A 26 -8.07 3.98 6.96
CA THR A 26 -7.51 2.92 7.81
C THR A 26 -6.63 1.99 6.99
N ILE A 27 -5.33 2.26 7.01
CA ILE A 27 -4.32 1.44 6.35
C ILE A 27 -3.89 0.31 7.29
N THR A 28 -3.93 -0.92 6.77
CA THR A 28 -3.68 -2.16 7.51
C THR A 28 -2.44 -2.90 7.01
N ALA A 29 -2.00 -2.63 5.78
CA ALA A 29 -0.80 -3.23 5.20
C ALA A 29 -0.08 -2.25 4.28
N ILE A 30 1.25 -2.37 4.23
CA ILE A 30 2.11 -1.62 3.31
C ILE A 30 3.15 -2.56 2.71
N ASN A 31 3.38 -2.43 1.41
CA ASN A 31 4.45 -3.13 0.72
C ASN A 31 5.06 -2.25 -0.37
N GLN A 32 6.37 -2.36 -0.58
CA GLN A 32 7.07 -1.67 -1.67
C GLN A 32 7.67 -2.71 -2.62
N ASN A 33 7.45 -2.50 -3.91
CA ASN A 33 8.06 -3.27 -4.96
C ASN A 33 9.48 -2.75 -5.29
N TRP A 34 10.29 -3.55 -5.98
CA TRP A 34 11.70 -3.20 -6.26
C TRP A 34 11.86 -1.98 -7.17
N ASP A 35 10.85 -1.64 -7.96
CA ASP A 35 10.79 -0.48 -8.83
C ASP A 35 10.33 0.81 -8.11
N GLY A 36 10.08 0.73 -6.81
CA GLY A 36 9.61 1.85 -6.00
C GLY A 36 8.09 1.98 -5.93
N LEU A 37 7.32 1.16 -6.66
CA LEU A 37 5.86 1.16 -6.57
C LEU A 37 5.41 0.73 -5.17
N MET A 38 4.58 1.53 -4.52
CA MET A 38 4.06 1.23 -3.19
C MET A 38 2.62 0.75 -3.25
N TRP A 39 2.28 -0.20 -2.37
CA TRP A 39 0.96 -0.76 -2.22
C TRP A 39 0.48 -0.59 -0.78
N PHE A 40 -0.74 -0.09 -0.64
CA PHE A 40 -1.39 0.16 0.63
C PHE A 40 -2.68 -0.65 0.70
N GLY A 41 -2.69 -1.63 1.60
CA GLY A 41 -3.88 -2.41 1.93
C GLY A 41 -4.66 -1.72 3.03
N SER A 42 -5.98 -1.72 2.89
CA SER A 42 -6.87 -1.00 3.79
C SER A 42 -8.11 -1.82 4.12
N GLN A 43 -9.02 -1.27 4.92
CA GLN A 43 -10.31 -1.90 5.19
C GLN A 43 -11.25 -1.98 3.97
N GLU A 44 -10.99 -1.21 2.92
CA GLU A 44 -11.89 -1.10 1.75
C GLU A 44 -11.20 -1.46 0.42
N GLY A 45 -10.00 -2.05 0.50
CA GLY A 45 -9.30 -2.58 -0.65
C GLY A 45 -7.86 -2.13 -0.72
N LEU A 46 -7.35 -2.02 -1.93
CA LEU A 46 -5.94 -1.84 -2.24
C LEU A 46 -5.71 -0.57 -3.06
N THR A 47 -4.74 0.25 -2.65
CA THR A 47 -4.30 1.44 -3.37
C THR A 47 -2.83 1.29 -3.77
N LYS A 48 -2.48 1.60 -5.03
CA LYS A 48 -1.08 1.73 -5.48
C LYS A 48 -0.64 3.20 -5.53
N TYR A 49 0.65 3.45 -5.34
CA TYR A 49 1.28 4.76 -5.47
C TYR A 49 2.59 4.64 -6.26
N ASP A 50 2.71 5.42 -7.33
CA ASP A 50 3.86 5.42 -8.26
C ASP A 50 4.94 6.45 -7.89
N GLY A 51 4.83 7.10 -6.73
CA GLY A 51 5.68 8.24 -6.34
C GLY A 51 5.09 9.61 -6.71
N LYS A 52 4.01 9.64 -7.50
CA LYS A 52 3.31 10.87 -7.92
C LYS A 52 1.80 10.77 -7.74
N ASN A 53 1.18 9.69 -8.19
CA ASN A 53 -0.26 9.48 -8.23
C ASN A 53 -0.65 8.22 -7.46
N PHE A 54 -1.84 8.27 -6.87
CA PHE A 54 -2.50 7.09 -6.33
C PHE A 54 -3.47 6.49 -7.35
N SER A 55 -3.68 5.18 -7.31
CA SER A 55 -4.73 4.52 -8.07
C SER A 55 -5.31 3.35 -7.30
N TYR A 56 -6.64 3.25 -7.31
CA TYR A 56 -7.35 2.14 -6.70
C TYR A 56 -7.33 0.93 -7.62
N LEU A 57 -7.14 -0.25 -7.04
CA LEU A 57 -7.37 -1.48 -7.77
C LEU A 57 -8.81 -1.91 -7.57
N LEU A 58 -9.63 -1.73 -8.60
CA LEU A 58 -11.07 -2.04 -8.56
C LEU A 58 -11.38 -3.52 -8.82
N ASP A 59 -10.35 -4.34 -9.04
CA ASP A 59 -10.47 -5.71 -9.53
C ASP A 59 -10.75 -6.68 -8.37
N GLY A 60 -12.03 -6.78 -7.98
CA GLY A 60 -12.52 -7.76 -7.00
C GLY A 60 -12.11 -7.53 -5.55
N LEU A 61 -11.26 -6.55 -5.27
CA LEU A 61 -10.78 -6.18 -3.93
C LEU A 61 -11.49 -4.95 -3.34
N THR A 62 -12.29 -4.23 -4.13
CA THR A 62 -13.07 -3.08 -3.64
C THR A 62 -14.02 -3.51 -2.52
N GLY A 63 -13.97 -2.81 -1.39
CA GLY A 63 -14.76 -3.14 -0.20
C GLY A 63 -14.24 -4.35 0.59
N MET A 64 -13.09 -4.92 0.21
CA MET A 64 -12.46 -6.02 0.94
C MET A 64 -11.33 -5.52 1.85
N GLN A 65 -11.32 -5.99 3.10
CA GLN A 65 -10.25 -5.68 4.02
C GLN A 65 -8.96 -6.42 3.64
N VAL A 66 -7.93 -5.71 3.23
CA VAL A 66 -6.61 -6.26 2.93
C VAL A 66 -5.74 -6.24 4.18
N LYS A 67 -5.53 -7.40 4.79
CA LYS A 67 -4.80 -7.55 6.06
C LYS A 67 -3.29 -7.61 5.86
N GLN A 68 -2.85 -8.11 4.72
CA GLN A 68 -1.43 -8.28 4.44
C GLN A 68 -1.16 -8.25 2.94
N ILE A 69 0.02 -7.78 2.57
CA ILE A 69 0.52 -7.78 1.20
C ILE A 69 1.91 -8.40 1.20
N TYR A 70 2.10 -9.41 0.37
CA TYR A 70 3.38 -10.05 0.12
C TYR A 70 3.78 -9.81 -1.33
N ARG A 71 5.08 -9.62 -1.55
CA ARG A 71 5.63 -9.60 -2.90
C ARG A 71 5.94 -11.02 -3.33
N ASP A 72 5.49 -11.41 -4.51
CA ASP A 72 6.05 -12.58 -5.20
C ASP A 72 7.30 -12.10 -5.95
N GLN A 73 8.44 -12.77 -5.75
CA GLN A 73 9.69 -12.39 -6.42
C GLN A 73 9.90 -13.14 -7.74
N SER A 74 9.09 -14.17 -8.01
CA SER A 74 9.21 -15.01 -9.19
C SER A 74 8.60 -14.38 -10.44
N ASP A 75 7.52 -13.61 -10.26
CA ASP A 75 6.86 -12.81 -11.28
C ASP A 75 6.51 -11.44 -10.68
N ASN A 76 6.36 -10.40 -11.52
CA ASN A 76 6.15 -9.02 -11.06
C ASN A 76 4.73 -8.85 -10.47
N THR A 77 4.46 -9.45 -9.32
CA THR A 77 3.14 -9.57 -8.73
C THR A 77 3.19 -9.41 -7.22
N ILE A 78 2.02 -9.14 -6.65
CA ILE A 78 1.81 -9.16 -5.20
C ILE A 78 0.68 -10.13 -4.85
N MET A 79 0.78 -10.73 -3.67
CA MET A 79 -0.28 -11.48 -3.03
C MET A 79 -0.91 -10.65 -1.91
N ALA A 80 -2.21 -10.39 -2.01
CA ALA A 80 -2.98 -9.71 -0.97
C ALA A 80 -3.85 -10.70 -0.21
N ILE A 81 -3.80 -10.66 1.11
CA ILE A 81 -4.61 -11.50 1.99
C ILE A 81 -5.82 -10.71 2.48
N SER A 82 -7.01 -11.23 2.21
CA SER A 82 -8.29 -10.72 2.71
C SER A 82 -9.17 -11.87 3.22
N ARG A 83 -10.40 -12.02 2.70
CA ARG A 83 -11.24 -13.22 2.88
C ARG A 83 -10.71 -14.41 2.08
N HIS A 84 -10.06 -14.13 0.95
CA HIS A 84 -9.31 -15.06 0.12
C HIS A 84 -7.89 -14.51 -0.12
N ILE A 85 -7.06 -15.30 -0.80
CA ILE A 85 -5.76 -14.85 -1.31
C ILE A 85 -5.97 -14.38 -2.75
N PHE A 86 -5.50 -13.17 -3.04
CA PHE A 86 -5.56 -12.57 -4.36
C PHE A 86 -4.13 -12.39 -4.89
N LYS A 87 -3.87 -12.77 -6.13
CA LYS A 87 -2.62 -12.47 -6.83
C LYS A 87 -2.86 -11.37 -7.85
N VAL A 88 -2.13 -10.27 -7.74
CA VAL A 88 -2.28 -9.09 -8.60
C VAL A 88 -1.05 -8.94 -9.48
N SER A 89 -1.25 -9.01 -10.79
CA SER A 89 -0.17 -8.79 -11.77
C SER A 89 0.07 -7.31 -12.02
N ILE A 90 1.32 -6.88 -11.88
CA ILE A 90 1.72 -5.49 -12.04
C ILE A 90 2.12 -5.27 -13.50
N LYS A 91 1.23 -4.63 -14.26
CA LYS A 91 1.56 -4.13 -15.61
C LYS A 91 2.20 -2.76 -15.52
N ARG A 92 3.33 -2.56 -16.21
CA ARG A 92 3.94 -1.25 -16.36
C ARG A 92 3.04 -0.36 -17.21
N PRO A 93 2.85 0.93 -16.87
CA PRO A 93 2.44 1.90 -17.86
C PRO A 93 3.51 1.94 -18.95
N GLY A 94 3.10 1.86 -20.23
CA GLY A 94 3.98 2.06 -21.38
C GLY A 94 4.38 3.51 -21.53
#